data_AF-A0A4Q4RVT2-F1
#
_entry.id   AF-A0A4Q4RVT2-F1
#
_cell.length_a   1.000
_cell.length_b   1.000
_cell.length_c   1.000
_cell.angle_alpha   90.00
_cell.angle_beta   90.00
_cell.angle_gamma   90.00
#
_symmetry.space_group_name_H-M   'P 1'
#
loop_
_entity.id
_entity.type
_entity.pdbx_description
1 polymer ?
#
loop_
_entity_poly.entity_id
_entity_poly.type
_entity_poly.pdbx_seq_one_letter_code
_entity_poly.pdbx_strand_id
1 'polypeptide(L)'
;MTAIFEFVHLDNTPAKSTTLRRNAIAASDELTREVRTVCDDMKASSPVQRFDFRRQQHEKRDPLPDHGARVIQRLFDNGAKVKEVVSLLVILAVDLVVLSTFAIIDLFLSEPYHSTHWPDIQKLAKDTTPANSEVLRAYVLEALRLITPATGFLRIPNTFLTTSDWRHTEGISKGDDLILDIATAS
;
A
#
# COMPACT_ATOMS: atom_id res chain seq x y z
N MET A 1 -7.15 -3.11 13.80
CA MET A 1 -6.05 -2.85 12.85
C MET A 1 -4.76 -3.58 13.25
N THR A 2 -4.26 -3.40 14.48
CA THR A 2 -3.03 -4.06 14.99
C THR A 2 -3.02 -5.59 14.85
N ALA A 3 -4.12 -6.26 15.22
CA ALA A 3 -4.21 -7.72 15.10
C ALA A 3 -4.17 -8.22 13.64
N ILE A 4 -4.67 -7.42 12.68
CA ILE A 4 -4.60 -7.76 11.26
C ILE A 4 -3.16 -7.61 10.78
N PHE A 5 -2.49 -6.52 11.15
CA PHE A 5 -1.09 -6.28 10.81
C PHE A 5 -0.17 -7.38 11.35
N GLU A 6 -0.30 -7.71 12.64
CA GLU A 6 0.52 -8.75 13.29
C GLU A 6 0.34 -10.12 12.61
N PHE A 7 -0.90 -10.49 12.26
CA PHE A 7 -1.16 -11.73 11.55
C PHE A 7 -0.63 -11.74 10.10
N VAL A 8 -0.73 -10.63 9.37
CA VAL A 8 -0.31 -10.56 7.96
C VAL A 8 1.21 -10.44 7.82
N HIS A 9 1.87 -9.66 8.69
CA HIS A 9 3.26 -9.25 8.50
C HIS A 9 4.25 -9.82 9.52
N LEU A 10 3.79 -10.20 10.72
CA LEU A 10 4.68 -10.66 11.80
C LEU A 10 4.54 -12.16 12.08
N ASP A 11 3.45 -12.81 11.62
CA ASP A 11 3.26 -14.25 11.78
C ASP A 11 4.11 -15.05 10.79
N ASN A 12 5.38 -15.24 11.15
CA ASN A 12 6.33 -16.06 10.38
C ASN A 12 6.07 -17.58 10.52
N THR A 13 5.03 -18.03 11.24
CA THR A 13 4.73 -19.47 11.37
C THR A 13 3.21 -19.74 11.48
N PRO A 14 2.49 -19.82 10.35
CA PRO A 14 1.04 -19.98 10.31
C PRO A 14 0.50 -21.25 11.00
N ALA A 15 1.37 -22.24 11.25
CA ALA A 15 1.02 -23.48 11.94
C ALA A 15 0.86 -23.33 13.47
N LYS A 16 1.27 -22.21 14.09
CA LYS A 16 1.30 -22.07 15.56
C LYS A 16 0.33 -21.03 16.14
N SER A 17 -0.31 -20.19 15.32
CA SER A 17 -1.08 -19.03 15.83
C SER A 17 -2.56 -18.99 15.46
N THR A 18 -3.30 -20.01 15.90
CA THR A 18 -4.78 -20.06 15.73
C THR A 18 -5.51 -18.92 16.46
N THR A 19 -4.91 -18.36 17.51
CA THR A 19 -5.46 -17.22 18.25
C THR A 19 -5.23 -15.90 17.50
N LEU A 20 -4.03 -15.64 16.96
CA LEU A 20 -3.80 -14.44 16.13
C LEU A 20 -4.70 -14.46 14.89
N ARG A 21 -4.84 -15.62 14.23
CA ARG A 21 -5.74 -15.76 13.09
C ARG A 21 -7.19 -15.40 13.43
N ARG A 22 -7.73 -15.90 14.54
CA ARG A 22 -9.10 -15.58 14.96
C ARG A 22 -9.27 -14.09 15.27
N ASN A 23 -8.31 -13.50 15.98
CA ASN A 23 -8.34 -12.08 16.32
C ASN A 23 -8.23 -11.19 15.07
N ALA A 24 -7.40 -11.57 14.10
CA ALA A 24 -7.27 -10.87 12.83
C ALA A 24 -8.55 -10.95 11.99
N ILE A 25 -9.19 -12.13 11.91
CA ILE A 25 -10.48 -12.29 11.23
C ILE A 25 -11.54 -11.41 11.88
N ALA A 26 -11.71 -11.48 13.21
CA ALA A 26 -12.69 -10.67 13.92
C ALA A 26 -12.47 -9.16 13.70
N ALA A 27 -11.21 -8.70 13.78
CA ALA A 27 -10.86 -7.31 13.52
C ALA A 27 -11.08 -6.91 12.05
N SER A 28 -10.87 -7.82 11.10
CA SER A 28 -11.11 -7.59 9.67
C SER A 28 -12.60 -7.51 9.36
N ASP A 29 -13.42 -8.35 9.97
CA ASP A 29 -14.88 -8.32 9.84
C ASP A 29 -15.46 -7.03 10.40
N GLU A 30 -15.00 -6.59 11.57
CA GLU A 30 -15.39 -5.31 12.17
C GLU A 30 -15.02 -4.13 11.26
N LEU A 31 -13.77 -4.07 10.80
CA LEU A 31 -13.31 -3.01 9.89
C LEU A 31 -14.12 -3.02 8.58
N THR A 32 -14.38 -4.19 8.02
CA THR A 32 -15.18 -4.36 6.80
C THR A 32 -16.60 -3.84 6.99
N ARG A 33 -17.21 -4.08 8.15
CA ARG A 33 -18.56 -3.60 8.47
C ARG A 33 -18.60 -2.07 8.54
N GLU A 34 -17.67 -1.44 9.27
CA GLU A 34 -17.63 0.02 9.40
C GLU A 34 -17.39 0.71 8.04
N VAL A 35 -16.45 0.19 7.24
CA VAL A 35 -16.18 0.72 5.89
C VAL A 35 -17.38 0.50 4.97
N ARG A 36 -18.08 -0.63 5.09
CA ARG A 36 -19.29 -0.90 4.29
C ARG A 36 -20.39 0.13 4.57
N THR A 37 -20.66 0.46 5.83
CA THR A 37 -21.69 1.46 6.19
C THR A 37 -21.44 2.78 5.45
N VAL A 38 -20.19 3.28 5.50
CA VAL A 38 -19.81 4.52 4.81
C VAL A 38 -19.97 4.38 3.29
N CYS A 39 -19.56 3.25 2.72
CA CYS A 39 -19.66 3.00 1.28
C CYS A 39 -21.11 2.90 0.78
N ASP A 40 -21.99 2.27 1.56
CA ASP A 40 -23.42 2.15 1.24
C ASP A 40 -24.11 3.52 1.28
N ASP A 41 -23.83 4.33 2.31
CA ASP A 41 -24.35 5.71 2.42
C ASP A 41 -23.88 6.60 1.25
N MET A 42 -22.60 6.48 0.87
CA MET A 42 -22.04 7.21 -0.26
C MET A 42 -22.61 6.78 -1.61
N LYS A 43 -23.00 5.51 -1.76
CA LYS A 43 -23.63 5.03 -2.99
C LYS A 43 -25.12 5.38 -3.06
N ALA A 44 -25.80 5.40 -1.92
CA ALA A 44 -27.23 5.72 -1.82
C ALA A 44 -27.52 7.23 -1.89
N SER A 45 -26.52 8.08 -1.64
CA SER A 45 -26.72 9.53 -1.53
C SER A 45 -26.92 10.23 -2.89
N SER A 46 -28.09 10.87 -3.02
CA SER A 46 -28.43 11.79 -4.12
C SER A 46 -27.50 13.02 -4.12
N PRO A 47 -27.27 13.71 -5.27
CA PRO A 47 -26.45 14.94 -5.35
C PRO A 47 -26.69 15.98 -4.25
N VAL A 48 -27.91 16.05 -3.73
CA VAL A 48 -28.32 17.03 -2.71
C VAL A 48 -27.90 16.61 -1.29
N GLN A 49 -27.94 15.31 -0.95
CA GLN A 49 -27.48 14.77 0.34
C GLN A 49 -25.95 14.79 0.47
N ARG A 50 -25.22 14.84 -0.66
CA ARG A 50 -23.76 14.96 -0.72
C ARG A 50 -23.22 16.27 -0.14
N PHE A 51 -24.04 17.32 0.00
CA PHE A 51 -23.64 18.59 0.60
C PHE A 51 -23.66 18.58 2.13
N ASP A 52 -24.51 17.76 2.78
CA ASP A 52 -24.62 17.72 4.24
C ASP A 52 -23.51 16.89 4.91
N PHE A 53 -23.05 15.80 4.26
CA PHE A 53 -21.89 15.03 4.73
C PHE A 53 -20.62 15.90 4.81
N ARG A 54 -20.46 16.85 3.88
CA ARG A 54 -19.35 17.82 3.89
C ARG A 54 -19.40 18.78 5.07
N ARG A 55 -20.59 19.16 5.54
CA ARG A 55 -20.75 20.13 6.63
C ARG A 55 -20.38 19.54 8.00
N GLN A 56 -20.62 18.24 8.22
CA GLN A 56 -20.34 17.60 9.50
C GLN A 56 -18.85 17.27 9.73
N GLN A 57 -18.03 17.20 8.68
CA GLN A 57 -16.59 16.91 8.81
C GLN A 57 -15.72 18.16 9.03
N HIS A 58 -16.29 19.37 9.00
CA HIS A 58 -15.55 20.64 9.02
C HIS A 58 -14.95 21.06 10.38
N GLU A 59 -15.06 20.25 11.44
CA GLU A 59 -14.53 20.59 12.77
C GLU A 59 -13.06 20.25 13.00
N LYS A 60 -12.40 19.51 12.10
CA LYS A 60 -10.96 19.21 12.22
C LYS A 60 -10.18 19.91 11.11
N ARG A 61 -9.02 20.48 11.45
CA ARG A 61 -8.00 20.99 10.51
C ARG A 61 -7.40 19.82 9.71
N ASP A 62 -8.22 19.14 8.93
CA ASP A 62 -7.77 18.17 7.95
C ASP A 62 -7.22 18.94 6.74
N PRO A 63 -5.95 18.74 6.34
CA PRO A 63 -5.39 19.38 5.15
C PRO A 63 -6.11 18.96 3.86
N LEU A 64 -6.85 17.83 3.87
CA LEU A 64 -7.51 17.26 2.70
C LEU A 64 -8.91 16.67 3.06
N PRO A 65 -9.85 17.49 3.58
CA PRO A 65 -11.08 17.02 4.24
C PRO A 65 -11.99 16.19 3.32
N ASP A 66 -11.95 16.43 2.02
CA ASP A 66 -12.78 15.76 1.02
C ASP A 66 -12.03 14.67 0.22
N HIS A 67 -10.73 14.47 0.45
CA HIS A 67 -9.93 13.61 -0.45
C HIS A 67 -10.42 12.17 -0.46
N GLY A 68 -10.59 11.55 0.72
CA GLY A 68 -11.07 10.18 0.84
C GLY A 68 -12.45 10.00 0.20
N ALA A 69 -13.39 10.91 0.51
CA ALA A 69 -14.73 10.87 -0.07
C ALA A 69 -14.72 11.01 -1.61
N ARG A 70 -13.89 11.89 -2.18
CA ARG A 70 -13.77 12.04 -3.64
C ARG A 70 -13.19 10.80 -4.31
N VAL A 71 -12.24 10.11 -3.69
CA VAL A 71 -11.67 8.87 -4.23
C VAL A 71 -12.72 7.77 -4.26
N ILE A 72 -13.45 7.58 -3.16
CA ILE A 72 -14.53 6.58 -3.07
C ILE A 72 -15.64 6.89 -4.09
N GLN A 73 -16.02 8.16 -4.22
CA GLN A 73 -17.02 8.57 -5.21
C GLN A 73 -16.60 8.22 -6.64
N ARG A 74 -15.35 8.53 -7.01
CA ARG A 74 -14.82 8.20 -8.35
C ARG A 74 -14.85 6.70 -8.65
N LEU A 75 -14.63 5.86 -7.64
CA LEU A 75 -14.73 4.41 -7.82
C LEU A 75 -16.18 4.00 -8.15
N PHE A 76 -17.16 4.57 -7.46
CA PHE A 76 -18.58 4.31 -7.75
C PHE A 76 -19.04 4.88 -9.09
N ASP A 77 -18.61 6.10 -9.43
CA ASP A 77 -18.92 6.74 -10.71
C ASP A 77 -18.38 5.92 -11.90
N ASN A 78 -17.26 5.21 -11.71
CA ASN A 78 -16.69 4.28 -12.68
C ASN A 78 -17.33 2.87 -12.65
N GLY A 79 -18.40 2.67 -11.90
CA GLY A 79 -19.19 1.43 -11.88
C GLY A 79 -18.71 0.37 -10.88
N ALA A 80 -17.77 0.68 -9.98
CA ALA A 80 -17.35 -0.28 -8.96
C ALA A 80 -18.51 -0.66 -8.03
N LYS A 81 -18.54 -1.92 -7.61
CA LYS A 81 -19.52 -2.41 -6.62
C LYS A 81 -19.06 -2.07 -5.21
N VAL A 82 -20.00 -1.91 -4.28
CA VAL A 82 -19.69 -1.66 -2.85
C VAL A 82 -18.70 -2.69 -2.31
N LYS A 83 -18.91 -3.97 -2.60
CA LYS A 83 -18.00 -5.04 -2.15
C LYS A 83 -16.57 -4.85 -2.64
N GLU A 84 -16.38 -4.38 -3.87
CA GLU A 84 -15.05 -4.14 -4.46
C GLU A 84 -14.37 -2.95 -3.78
N VAL A 85 -15.10 -1.85 -3.59
CA VAL A 85 -14.60 -0.65 -2.92
C VAL A 85 -14.24 -0.92 -1.45
N VAL A 86 -15.11 -1.62 -0.71
CA VAL A 86 -14.85 -2.01 0.68
C VAL A 86 -13.61 -2.89 0.76
N SER A 87 -13.49 -3.90 -0.11
CA SER A 87 -12.32 -4.77 -0.15
C SER A 87 -11.03 -3.99 -0.42
N LEU A 88 -11.07 -3.05 -1.38
CA LEU A 88 -9.93 -2.20 -1.70
C LEU A 88 -9.52 -1.33 -0.51
N LEU A 89 -10.47 -0.67 0.15
CA LEU A 89 -10.18 0.21 1.28
C LEU A 89 -9.62 -0.57 2.49
N VAL A 90 -10.15 -1.76 2.78
CA VAL A 90 -9.64 -2.63 3.84
C VAL A 90 -8.21 -3.07 3.53
N ILE A 91 -7.91 -3.48 2.30
CA ILE A 91 -6.56 -3.83 1.86
C ILE A 91 -5.62 -2.64 2.01
N LEU A 92 -5.99 -1.47 1.48
CA LEU A 92 -5.16 -0.26 1.54
C LEU A 92 -4.88 0.16 2.99
N ALA A 93 -5.86 0.06 3.87
CA ALA A 93 -5.67 0.37 5.29
C ALA A 93 -4.66 -0.57 5.94
N VAL A 94 -4.71 -1.87 5.64
CA VAL A 94 -3.90 -2.89 6.30
C VAL A 94 -2.49 -3.03 5.69
N ASP A 95 -2.38 -2.88 4.38
CA ASP A 95 -1.20 -3.23 3.58
C ASP A 95 -0.31 -2.01 3.27
N LEU A 96 -0.90 -0.83 3.06
CA LEU A 96 -0.15 0.33 2.55
C LEU A 96 0.52 1.19 3.64
N VAL A 97 0.15 1.03 4.91
CA VAL A 97 0.45 2.04 5.94
C VAL A 97 1.80 1.86 6.63
N VAL A 98 2.48 0.70 6.56
CA VAL A 98 3.52 0.42 7.58
C VAL A 98 4.86 -0.11 7.04
N LEU A 99 4.94 -0.74 5.87
CA LEU A 99 6.14 -1.52 5.56
C LEU A 99 7.36 -0.71 5.07
N SER A 100 7.18 0.33 4.25
CA SER A 100 8.33 0.94 3.57
C SER A 100 9.05 2.01 4.40
N THR A 101 8.34 2.81 5.20
CA THR A 101 8.96 3.99 5.84
C THR A 101 9.91 3.63 6.97
N PHE A 102 9.56 2.65 7.81
CA PHE A 102 10.42 2.19 8.90
C PHE A 102 11.67 1.48 8.36
N ALA A 103 11.51 0.60 7.37
CA ALA A 103 12.61 -0.12 6.77
C ALA A 103 13.63 0.81 6.08
N ILE A 104 13.16 1.91 5.45
CA ILE A 104 14.05 2.93 4.86
C ILE A 104 14.90 3.62 5.94
N ILE A 105 14.29 3.97 7.09
CA ILE A 105 15.03 4.60 8.18
C ILE A 105 16.04 3.61 8.75
N ASP A 106 15.64 2.37 9.00
CA ASP A 106 16.53 1.32 9.51
C ASP A 106 17.73 1.09 8.59
N LEU A 107 17.54 1.12 7.27
CA LEU A 107 18.64 1.04 6.30
C LEU A 107 19.67 2.15 6.54
N PHE A 108 19.24 3.41 6.60
CA PHE A 108 20.16 4.54 6.76
C PHE A 108 20.73 4.67 8.18
N LEU A 109 20.15 4.00 9.18
CA LEU A 109 20.72 3.87 10.52
C LEU A 109 21.68 2.69 10.65
N SER A 110 21.74 1.81 9.65
CA SER A 110 22.69 0.69 9.60
C SER A 110 24.00 1.07 8.90
N GLU A 111 25.12 0.46 9.30
CA GLU A 111 26.39 0.62 8.58
C GLU A 111 26.39 -0.20 7.27
N PRO A 112 27.01 0.32 6.19
CA PRO A 112 27.83 1.54 6.10
C PRO A 112 27.03 2.83 5.83
N TYR A 113 25.71 2.75 5.63
CA TYR A 113 24.88 3.89 5.21
C TYR A 113 24.77 4.99 6.28
N HIS A 114 24.82 4.59 7.54
CA HIS A 114 24.84 5.51 8.67
C HIS A 114 26.07 6.42 8.63
N SER A 115 27.28 5.86 8.47
CA SER A 115 28.49 6.69 8.43
C SER A 115 28.63 7.49 7.12
N THR A 116 28.08 7.01 6.01
CA THR A 116 28.31 7.58 4.67
C THR A 116 27.21 8.52 4.17
N HIS A 117 25.95 8.31 4.53
CA HIS A 117 24.81 9.03 3.94
C HIS A 117 23.91 9.71 4.97
N TRP A 118 23.83 9.19 6.20
CA TRP A 118 22.93 9.75 7.21
C TRP A 118 23.17 11.24 7.55
N PRO A 119 24.43 11.73 7.69
CA PRO A 119 24.66 13.16 7.95
C PRO A 119 24.12 14.07 6.85
N ASP A 120 24.23 13.65 5.58
CA ASP A 120 23.73 14.41 4.44
C ASP A 120 22.20 14.41 4.39
N ILE A 121 21.57 13.27 4.65
CA ILE A 121 20.11 13.16 4.77
C ILE A 121 19.59 14.10 5.86
N GLN A 122 20.22 14.13 7.04
CA GLN A 122 19.85 15.03 8.12
C GLN A 122 20.02 16.51 7.76
N LYS A 123 21.04 16.85 6.97
CA LYS A 123 21.26 18.22 6.48
C LYS A 123 20.18 18.63 5.49
N LEU A 124 19.89 17.77 4.50
CA LEU A 124 18.87 18.00 3.49
C LEU A 124 17.48 18.12 4.12
N ALA A 125 17.15 17.30 5.13
CA ALA A 125 15.85 17.31 5.79
C ALA A 125 15.52 18.60 6.56
N LYS A 126 16.52 19.42 6.89
CA LYS A 126 16.32 20.70 7.58
C LYS A 126 15.88 21.84 6.65
N ASP A 127 16.01 21.65 5.34
CA ASP A 127 15.68 22.65 4.32
C ASP A 127 14.62 22.10 3.37
N THR A 128 13.44 22.72 3.41
CA THR A 128 12.24 22.28 2.66
C THR A 128 12.17 22.83 1.25
N THR A 129 13.28 23.34 0.69
CA THR A 129 13.32 23.75 -0.71
C THR A 129 12.97 22.58 -1.65
N PRO A 130 12.34 22.86 -2.81
CA PRO A 130 12.01 21.81 -3.77
C PRO A 130 13.23 21.01 -4.24
N ALA A 131 14.38 21.67 -4.41
CA ALA A 131 15.62 21.02 -4.83
C ALA A 131 16.10 19.96 -3.82
N ASN A 132 16.08 20.26 -2.52
CA ASN A 132 16.47 19.28 -1.49
C ASN A 132 15.45 18.16 -1.35
N SER A 133 14.16 18.48 -1.54
CA SER A 133 13.09 17.48 -1.55
C SER A 133 13.30 16.44 -2.66
N GLU A 134 13.78 16.88 -3.83
CA GLU A 134 14.13 15.99 -4.94
C GLU A 134 15.33 15.08 -4.62
N VAL A 135 16.33 15.59 -3.91
CA VAL A 135 17.47 14.76 -3.47
C VAL A 135 17.04 13.75 -2.40
N LEU A 136 16.22 14.16 -1.43
CA LEU A 136 15.63 13.24 -0.44
C LEU A 136 14.75 12.18 -1.11
N ARG A 137 14.00 12.55 -2.15
CA ARG A 137 13.23 11.60 -2.97
C ARG A 137 14.16 10.56 -3.61
N ALA A 138 15.32 10.96 -4.12
CA ALA A 138 16.30 10.02 -4.67
C ALA A 138 16.83 9.04 -3.61
N TYR A 139 17.12 9.50 -2.39
CA TYR A 139 17.49 8.60 -1.28
C TYR A 139 16.40 7.59 -0.95
N VAL A 140 15.13 8.04 -0.91
CA VAL A 140 13.98 7.15 -0.67
C VAL A 140 13.87 6.11 -1.78
N LEU A 141 14.03 6.50 -3.04
CA LEU A 141 13.97 5.58 -4.17
C LEU A 141 15.12 4.57 -4.15
N GLU A 142 16.34 4.99 -3.82
CA GLU A 142 17.48 4.07 -3.69
C GLU A 142 17.31 3.11 -2.51
N ALA A 143 16.79 3.59 -1.39
CA ALA A 143 16.47 2.73 -0.26
C ALA A 143 15.41 1.67 -0.65
N LEU A 144 14.35 2.08 -1.35
CA LEU A 144 13.33 1.17 -1.87
C LEU A 144 13.90 0.15 -2.86
N ARG A 145 14.91 0.52 -3.66
CA ARG A 145 15.62 -0.41 -4.53
C ARG A 145 16.38 -1.47 -3.72
N LEU A 146 17.12 -1.05 -2.70
CA LEU A 146 17.95 -1.92 -1.87
C LEU A 146 17.15 -2.87 -0.97
N ILE A 147 16.08 -2.40 -0.35
CA ILE A 147 15.29 -3.20 0.61
C ILE A 147 13.96 -3.69 0.04
N THR A 148 13.74 -3.50 -1.27
CA THR A 148 12.53 -3.84 -2.07
C THR A 148 11.38 -4.40 -1.22
N PRO A 149 10.41 -3.56 -0.81
CA PRO A 149 9.34 -4.00 0.10
C PRO A 149 8.31 -4.93 -0.58
N ALA A 150 8.41 -5.11 -1.90
CA ALA A 150 7.53 -5.97 -2.67
C ALA A 150 8.09 -7.40 -2.77
N THR A 151 7.26 -8.38 -2.44
CA THR A 151 7.53 -9.79 -2.74
C THR A 151 7.28 -10.09 -4.22
N GLY A 152 7.77 -11.24 -4.70
CA GLY A 152 7.59 -11.65 -6.09
C GLY A 152 6.10 -11.75 -6.47
N PHE A 153 5.74 -11.23 -7.64
CA PHE A 153 4.35 -11.25 -8.12
C PHE A 153 4.06 -12.48 -8.96
N LEU A 154 3.06 -13.28 -8.58
CA LEU A 154 2.54 -14.35 -9.42
C LEU A 154 1.74 -13.77 -10.60
N ARG A 155 2.00 -14.28 -11.80
CA ARG A 155 1.26 -14.01 -13.02
C ARG A 155 0.98 -15.32 -13.73
N ILE A 156 -0.21 -15.44 -14.31
CA ILE A 156 -0.61 -16.60 -15.11
C ILE A 156 -0.95 -16.08 -16.51
N PRO A 157 -0.11 -16.37 -17.52
CA PRO A 157 -0.35 -15.93 -18.89
C PRO A 157 -1.64 -16.53 -19.45
N ASN A 158 -2.45 -15.67 -20.09
CA ASN A 158 -3.64 -16.12 -20.82
C ASN A 158 -3.35 -16.49 -22.28
N THR A 159 -2.12 -16.26 -22.74
CA THR A 159 -1.61 -16.46 -24.10
C THR A 159 -0.16 -16.94 -24.04
N PHE A 160 0.33 -17.50 -25.14
CA PHE A 160 1.76 -17.81 -25.30
C PHE A 160 2.54 -16.51 -25.51
N LEU A 161 3.66 -16.36 -24.81
CA LEU A 161 4.52 -15.18 -24.85
C LEU A 161 5.97 -15.63 -25.00
N THR A 162 6.81 -14.78 -25.58
CA THR A 162 8.26 -14.99 -25.59
C THR A 162 8.92 -13.84 -24.85
N THR A 163 9.73 -14.16 -23.85
CA THR A 163 10.60 -13.17 -23.19
C THR A 163 12.00 -13.28 -23.79
N SER A 164 12.68 -12.14 -23.91
CA SER A 164 14.10 -12.12 -24.27
C SER A 164 14.84 -11.10 -23.42
N ASP A 165 15.94 -11.51 -22.81
CA ASP A 165 16.87 -10.68 -22.05
C ASP A 165 18.15 -10.37 -22.86
N TRP A 166 18.02 -10.33 -24.20
CA TRP A 166 19.12 -10.21 -25.17
C TRP A 166 20.12 -11.37 -25.23
N ARG A 167 20.17 -12.25 -24.22
CA ARG A 167 21.08 -13.41 -24.15
C ARG A 167 20.35 -14.74 -24.28
N HIS A 168 19.12 -14.78 -23.79
CA HIS A 168 18.23 -15.92 -23.78
C HIS A 168 16.87 -15.50 -24.33
N THR A 169 16.18 -16.47 -24.92
CA THR A 169 14.78 -16.34 -25.31
C THR A 169 14.05 -17.54 -24.76
N GLU A 170 13.06 -17.29 -23.93
CA GLU A 170 12.24 -18.33 -23.33
C GLU A 170 10.80 -18.20 -23.80
N GLY A 171 10.23 -19.34 -24.21
CA GLY A 171 8.82 -19.44 -24.54
C GLY A 171 8.03 -19.72 -23.26
N ILE A 172 7.11 -18.82 -22.95
CA ILE A 172 6.19 -18.94 -21.84
C ILE A 172 4.84 -19.39 -22.38
N SER A 173 4.35 -20.52 -21.90
CA SER A 173 3.07 -21.06 -22.31
C SER A 173 1.91 -20.43 -21.56
N LYS A 174 0.74 -20.50 -22.20
CA LYS A 174 -0.52 -20.16 -21.56
C LYS A 174 -0.72 -21.07 -20.34
N GLY A 175 -0.98 -20.47 -19.19
CA GLY A 175 -1.25 -21.19 -17.94
C GLY A 175 -0.03 -21.48 -17.09
N ASP A 176 1.18 -21.10 -17.52
CA ASP A 176 2.39 -21.24 -16.70
C ASP A 176 2.35 -20.32 -15.48
N ASP A 177 2.91 -20.78 -14.36
CA ASP A 177 3.10 -19.96 -13.17
C ASP A 177 4.36 -19.11 -13.32
N LEU A 178 4.20 -17.80 -13.50
CA LEU A 178 5.31 -16.86 -13.56
C LEU A 178 5.46 -16.10 -12.26
N ILE A 179 6.64 -16.16 -11.65
CA ILE A 179 6.98 -15.33 -10.50
C ILE A 179 7.87 -14.19 -10.99
N LEU A 180 7.35 -12.97 -10.92
CA LEU A 180 8.12 -11.76 -11.18
C LEU A 180 8.83 -11.36 -9.88
N ASP A 181 10.08 -11.78 -9.73
CA ASP A 181 10.90 -11.43 -8.58
C ASP A 181 11.50 -10.02 -8.76
N ILE A 182 10.87 -9.05 -8.10
CA ILE A 182 11.30 -7.65 -8.14
C ILE A 182 12.59 -7.44 -7.34
N ALA A 183 12.78 -8.17 -6.24
CA ALA A 183 13.98 -8.00 -5.40
C ALA A 183 15.25 -8.36 -6.16
N THR A 184 15.20 -9.40 -7.01
CA THR A 184 16.32 -9.80 -7.88
C THR A 184 16.49 -8.84 -9.08
N ALA A 185 15.44 -8.12 -9.48
CA ALA A 185 15.47 -7.19 -10.62
C ALA A 185 15.87 -5.75 -10.26
N SER A 186 15.94 -5.42 -8.96
CA SER A 186 16.25 -4.10 -8.41
C SER A 186 17.75 -3.77 -8.38
#